data_AF-A0A1I8MGT0-F1
#
_entry.id   AF-A0A1I8MGT0-F1
#
_cell.length_a   1.000
_cell.length_b   1.000
_cell.length_c   1.000
_cell.angle_alpha   90.00
_cell.angle_beta   90.00
_cell.angle_gamma   90.00
#
_symmetry.space_group_name_H-M   'P 1'
#
loop_
_entity.id
_entity.type
_entity.pdbx_description
1 polymer ?
#
loop_
_entity_poly.entity_id
_entity_poly.type
_entity_poly.pdbx_seq_one_letter_code
_entity_poly.pdbx_strand_id
1 'polypeptide(L)'
;EPGVNHIQQISTKSSVTIPYERTFRPIGTNNQPKDQEELREFQFCGCGWPEHLLIPKGKAEGMHFDLFVMISDMIGDAVDQPEVPESLCNDSSSFCGLKDKLYPDKRSMGYPFDRRFTRETPSLQKLTETFSNMKMKDIIIKYNDVVVDKKK
;
A
#
# COMPACT_ATOMS: atom_id res chain seq x y z
N GLU A 1 4.29 -19.11 -11.71
CA GLU A 1 4.62 -20.21 -12.63
C GLU A 1 5.43 -19.74 -13.82
N PRO A 2 6.25 -20.59 -14.44
CA PRO A 2 6.88 -20.30 -15.72
C PRO A 2 5.83 -19.97 -16.80
N GLY A 3 6.14 -19.00 -17.66
CA GLY A 3 5.25 -18.58 -18.76
C GLY A 3 4.49 -17.29 -18.49
N VAL A 4 3.41 -17.06 -19.25
CA VAL A 4 2.59 -15.86 -19.14
C VAL A 4 1.66 -15.96 -17.94
N ASN A 5 1.79 -15.02 -17.02
CA ASN A 5 0.95 -14.94 -15.82
C ASN A 5 0.06 -13.69 -15.89
N HIS A 6 -1.20 -13.83 -15.49
CA HIS A 6 -2.13 -12.72 -15.33
C HIS A 6 -2.33 -12.46 -13.84
N ILE A 7 -1.95 -11.28 -13.37
CA ILE A 7 -2.02 -10.89 -11.97
C ILE A 7 -3.11 -9.84 -11.82
N GLN A 8 -4.08 -10.10 -10.95
CA GLN A 8 -5.13 -9.15 -10.60
C GLN A 8 -5.01 -8.81 -9.12
N GLN A 9 -4.90 -7.51 -8.82
CA GLN A 9 -4.92 -7.00 -7.45
C GLN A 9 -6.05 -6.00 -7.30
N ILE A 10 -6.86 -6.20 -6.26
CA ILE A 10 -7.99 -5.31 -5.95
C ILE A 10 -7.53 -4.19 -5.02
N SER A 11 -8.09 -2.99 -5.17
CA SER A 11 -7.71 -1.81 -4.38
C SER A 11 -7.92 -2.01 -2.88
N THR A 12 -8.94 -2.79 -2.50
CA THR A 12 -9.27 -3.12 -1.10
C THR A 12 -8.22 -4.00 -0.42
N LYS A 13 -7.26 -4.56 -1.18
CA LYS A 13 -6.11 -5.35 -0.68
C LYS A 13 -4.79 -4.58 -0.78
N SER A 14 -4.85 -3.25 -0.86
CA SER A 14 -3.66 -2.40 -0.84
C SER A 14 -2.90 -2.55 0.49
N SER A 15 -1.60 -2.80 0.42
CA SER A 15 -0.70 -2.92 1.58
C SER A 15 -0.46 -1.59 2.33
N VAL A 16 -1.04 -0.51 1.82
CA VAL A 16 -0.92 0.85 2.38
C VAL A 16 -2.09 1.17 3.31
N THR A 17 -3.25 0.56 3.07
CA THR A 17 -4.51 1.04 3.63
C THR A 17 -5.16 0.10 4.62
N ILE A 18 -6.04 0.66 5.46
CA ILE A 18 -6.97 -0.09 6.31
C ILE A 18 -8.43 0.24 5.94
N PRO A 19 -9.36 -0.73 6.10
CA PRO A 19 -10.79 -0.54 5.91
C PRO A 19 -11.38 0.56 6.80
N TYR A 20 -12.49 1.14 6.34
CA TYR A 20 -13.24 2.19 7.04
C TYR A 20 -13.54 1.84 8.50
N GLU A 21 -13.96 0.60 8.76
CA GLU A 21 -14.36 0.12 10.07
C GLU A 21 -13.20 0.16 11.07
N ARG A 22 -11.95 0.03 10.60
CA ARG A 22 -10.76 0.14 11.47
C ARG A 22 -10.36 1.58 11.73
N THR A 23 -10.49 2.46 10.75
CA THR A 23 -10.25 3.90 10.94
C THR A 23 -11.26 4.52 11.90
N PHE A 24 -12.55 4.18 11.78
CA PHE A 24 -13.64 4.79 12.55
C PHE A 24 -14.19 3.89 13.67
N ARG A 25 -13.46 2.83 14.05
CA ARG A 25 -13.86 2.00 15.19
C ARG A 25 -14.01 2.85 16.46
N PRO A 26 -14.94 2.50 17.36
CA PRO A 26 -15.09 3.21 18.60
C PRO A 26 -13.85 3.04 19.49
N ILE A 27 -13.40 4.15 20.07
CA ILE A 27 -12.28 4.20 21.01
C ILE A 27 -12.83 4.69 22.35
N GLY A 28 -12.53 3.97 23.44
CA GLY A 28 -12.98 4.34 24.80
C GLY A 28 -12.98 3.15 25.75
N THR A 29 -13.21 3.43 27.04
CA THR A 29 -13.14 2.46 28.15
C THR A 29 -14.00 1.20 27.96
N ASN A 30 -15.12 1.31 27.24
CA ASN A 30 -16.03 0.19 26.99
C ASN A 30 -15.73 -0.59 25.71
N ASN A 31 -14.87 -0.06 24.82
CA ASN A 31 -14.62 -0.60 23.48
C ASN A 31 -13.17 -1.02 23.25
N GLN A 32 -12.32 -0.85 24.27
CA GLN A 32 -10.91 -1.24 24.24
C GLN A 32 -10.67 -2.45 25.14
N PRO A 33 -9.80 -3.38 24.71
CA PRO A 33 -9.33 -4.44 25.58
C PRO A 33 -8.67 -3.88 26.85
N LYS A 34 -8.88 -4.57 27.98
CA LYS A 34 -8.23 -4.24 29.25
C LYS A 34 -6.89 -4.95 29.42
N ASP A 35 -6.75 -6.12 28.79
CA ASP A 35 -5.49 -6.83 28.73
C ASP A 35 -4.47 -6.01 27.91
N GLN A 36 -3.22 -5.96 28.39
CA GLN A 36 -2.20 -5.12 27.77
C GLN A 36 -1.78 -5.64 26.39
N GLU A 37 -1.73 -6.96 26.20
CA GLU A 37 -1.33 -7.55 24.93
C GLU A 37 -2.39 -7.31 23.86
N GLU A 38 -3.65 -7.54 24.21
CA GLU A 38 -4.81 -7.26 23.36
C GLU A 38 -4.93 -5.76 23.05
N LEU A 39 -4.63 -4.88 24.00
CA LEU A 39 -4.66 -3.43 23.78
C LEU A 39 -3.59 -2.98 22.77
N ARG A 40 -2.38 -3.53 22.86
CA ARG A 40 -1.31 -3.24 21.88
C ARG A 40 -1.68 -3.72 20.49
N GLU A 41 -2.26 -4.91 20.37
CA GLU A 41 -2.76 -5.41 19.09
C GLU A 41 -3.88 -4.54 18.55
N PHE A 42 -4.84 -4.19 19.40
CA PHE A 42 -5.90 -3.24 19.07
C PHE A 42 -5.28 -1.95 18.51
N GLN A 43 -4.36 -1.31 19.22
CA GLN A 43 -3.70 -0.08 18.76
C GLN A 43 -2.98 -0.25 17.42
N PHE A 44 -2.21 -1.32 17.25
CA PHE A 44 -1.49 -1.62 16.00
C PHE A 44 -2.46 -1.77 14.81
N CYS A 45 -3.59 -2.46 14.99
CA CYS A 45 -4.63 -2.60 13.98
C CYS A 45 -5.26 -1.27 13.52
N GLY A 46 -5.09 -0.19 14.28
CA GLY A 46 -5.52 1.15 13.89
C GLY A 46 -4.48 1.89 13.05
N CYS A 47 -3.24 1.39 12.96
CA CYS A 47 -2.21 1.94 12.10
C CYS A 47 -2.48 1.56 10.65
N GLY A 48 -2.58 2.56 9.78
CA GLY A 48 -2.66 2.40 8.34
C GLY A 48 -3.34 3.59 7.70
N TRP A 49 -3.13 3.75 6.40
CA TRP A 49 -3.77 4.82 5.66
C TRP A 49 -5.26 4.53 5.47
N PRO A 50 -6.18 5.49 5.61
CA PRO A 50 -7.59 5.21 5.36
C PRO A 50 -7.83 4.82 3.90
N GLU A 51 -8.55 3.70 3.66
CA GLU A 51 -8.83 3.20 2.30
C GLU A 51 -9.48 4.25 1.38
N HIS A 52 -10.40 5.05 1.94
CA HIS A 52 -11.09 6.11 1.20
C HIS A 52 -10.19 7.31 0.85
N LEU A 53 -8.90 7.28 1.21
CA LEU A 53 -7.87 8.25 0.85
C LEU A 53 -6.74 7.63 0.01
N LEU A 54 -6.90 6.40 -0.51
CA LEU A 54 -5.85 5.68 -1.25
C LEU A 54 -5.31 6.45 -2.47
N ILE A 55 -6.19 7.19 -3.16
CA ILE A 55 -5.84 7.98 -4.33
C ILE A 55 -6.03 9.49 -4.05
N PRO A 56 -5.27 10.37 -4.72
CA PRO A 56 -5.50 11.81 -4.65
C PRO A 56 -6.91 12.18 -5.09
N LYS A 57 -7.44 13.31 -4.58
CA LYS A 57 -8.78 13.83 -4.93
C LYS A 57 -8.97 14.00 -6.45
N GLY A 58 -7.94 14.43 -7.17
CA GLY A 58 -8.04 14.80 -8.58
C GLY A 58 -8.81 16.10 -8.82
N LYS A 59 -9.25 16.31 -10.07
CA LYS A 59 -10.03 17.49 -10.50
C LYS A 59 -11.25 17.07 -11.30
N ALA A 60 -12.25 17.95 -11.43
CA ALA A 60 -13.48 17.65 -12.18
C ALA A 60 -13.21 17.46 -13.67
N GLU A 61 -12.31 18.26 -14.24
CA GLU A 61 -11.83 18.14 -15.61
C GLU A 61 -10.96 16.89 -15.85
N GLY A 62 -10.52 16.22 -14.79
CA GLY A 62 -9.56 15.13 -14.82
C GLY A 62 -8.14 15.60 -14.56
N MET A 63 -7.41 14.80 -13.78
CA MET A 63 -6.00 15.03 -13.48
C MET A 63 -5.19 13.82 -13.95
N HIS A 64 -4.18 14.08 -14.78
CA HIS A 64 -3.29 13.05 -15.33
C HIS A 64 -2.28 12.59 -14.27
N PHE A 65 -2.05 11.28 -14.24
CA PHE A 65 -1.03 10.64 -13.42
C PHE A 65 -0.39 9.49 -14.21
N ASP A 66 0.89 9.24 -13.96
CA ASP A 66 1.57 8.04 -14.42
C ASP A 66 1.42 6.92 -13.38
N LEU A 67 0.63 5.90 -13.70
CA LEU A 67 0.59 4.67 -12.93
C LEU A 67 1.85 3.86 -13.23
N PHE A 68 2.74 3.73 -12.24
CA PHE A 68 3.96 2.95 -12.34
C PHE A 68 3.80 1.58 -11.66
N VAL A 69 4.28 0.54 -12.33
CA VAL A 69 4.34 -0.84 -11.80
C VAL A 69 5.73 -1.41 -12.04
N MET A 70 6.28 -2.03 -11.01
CA MET A 70 7.56 -2.75 -11.04
C MET A 70 7.38 -4.14 -10.44
N ILE A 71 7.95 -5.15 -11.09
CA ILE A 71 8.06 -6.51 -10.54
C ILE A 71 9.53 -6.73 -10.19
N SER A 72 9.84 -6.79 -8.90
CA SER A 72 11.19 -7.04 -8.39
C SER A 72 11.42 -8.52 -8.05
N ASP A 73 12.67 -8.88 -7.82
CA ASP A 73 13.05 -10.25 -7.46
C ASP A 73 12.87 -10.49 -5.96
N MET A 74 11.91 -11.37 -5.63
CA MET A 74 11.57 -11.74 -4.26
C MET A 74 12.78 -12.26 -3.46
N ILE A 75 13.74 -12.95 -4.09
CA ILE A 75 14.91 -13.49 -3.37
C ILE A 75 15.76 -12.35 -2.78
N GLY A 76 15.89 -11.25 -3.52
CA GLY A 76 16.62 -10.07 -3.08
C GLY A 76 15.84 -9.20 -2.08
N ASP A 77 14.52 -9.32 -2.08
CA ASP A 77 13.61 -8.41 -1.35
C ASP A 77 13.12 -9.02 -0.03
N ALA A 78 12.88 -10.33 0.03
CA ALA A 78 12.29 -10.98 1.20
C ALA A 78 13.24 -10.99 2.42
N VAL A 79 12.68 -10.69 3.60
CA VAL A 79 13.36 -10.86 4.89
C VAL A 79 13.07 -12.24 5.47
N ASP A 80 14.12 -12.97 5.86
CA ASP A 80 13.98 -14.28 6.51
C ASP A 80 13.56 -14.09 7.98
N GLN A 81 12.30 -14.39 8.26
CA GLN A 81 11.69 -14.31 9.58
C GLN A 81 10.46 -15.22 9.66
N PRO A 82 10.04 -15.67 10.86
CA PRO A 82 8.88 -16.54 10.99
C PRO A 82 7.61 -15.85 10.49
N GLU A 83 6.75 -16.61 9.79
CA GLU A 83 5.49 -16.10 9.24
C GLU A 83 4.65 -15.36 10.29
N VAL A 84 3.96 -14.33 9.83
CA VAL A 84 3.02 -13.58 10.66
C VAL A 84 1.68 -14.29 10.61
N PRO A 85 1.10 -14.70 11.75
CA PRO A 85 -0.25 -15.24 11.79
C PRO A 85 -1.25 -14.32 11.06
N GLU A 86 -2.14 -14.90 10.26
CA GLU A 86 -3.16 -14.16 9.50
C GLU A 86 -4.08 -13.28 10.39
N SER A 87 -4.16 -13.57 11.68
CA SER A 87 -4.98 -12.83 12.64
C SER A 87 -4.43 -11.46 13.02
N LEU A 88 -3.14 -11.18 12.77
CA LEU A 88 -2.51 -9.91 13.10
C LEU A 88 -2.70 -8.94 11.92
N CYS A 89 -3.31 -7.79 12.16
CA CYS A 89 -3.58 -6.73 11.18
C CYS A 89 -2.34 -6.34 10.32
N ASN A 90 -2.09 -7.09 9.26
CA ASN A 90 -0.85 -7.07 8.46
C ASN A 90 -1.04 -6.46 7.07
N ASP A 91 -2.20 -5.88 6.81
CA ASP A 91 -2.63 -5.30 5.54
C ASP A 91 -2.15 -3.86 5.32
N SER A 92 -1.57 -3.20 6.34
CA SER A 92 -1.03 -1.84 6.24
C SER A 92 0.51 -1.80 6.32
N SER A 93 1.17 -2.90 5.97
CA SER A 93 2.61 -3.09 6.15
C SER A 93 3.49 -2.06 5.46
N SER A 94 3.03 -1.42 4.37
CA SER A 94 3.80 -0.38 3.68
C SER A 94 4.09 0.86 4.53
N PHE A 95 3.22 1.20 5.49
CA PHE A 95 3.43 2.34 6.40
C PHE A 95 3.64 1.92 7.86
N CYS A 96 3.06 0.80 8.27
CA CYS A 96 3.05 0.37 9.67
C CYS A 96 4.00 -0.80 9.95
N GLY A 97 4.58 -1.39 8.91
CA GLY A 97 5.38 -2.61 9.04
C GLY A 97 4.55 -3.78 9.56
N LEU A 98 5.21 -4.69 10.27
CA LEU A 98 4.58 -5.87 10.86
C LEU A 98 4.79 -5.81 12.38
N LYS A 99 3.75 -6.08 13.16
CA LYS A 99 3.81 -6.03 14.63
C LYS A 99 4.87 -7.02 15.13
N ASP A 100 5.79 -6.53 15.96
CA ASP A 100 6.85 -7.32 16.62
C ASP A 100 7.74 -8.12 15.64
N LYS A 101 7.89 -7.61 14.41
CA LYS A 101 8.60 -8.26 13.31
C LYS A 101 9.46 -7.26 12.54
N LEU A 102 10.36 -7.77 11.71
CA LEU A 102 11.12 -6.96 10.77
C LEU A 102 10.20 -6.49 9.63
N TYR A 103 10.53 -5.34 9.05
CA TYR A 103 9.85 -4.87 7.85
C TYR A 103 9.99 -5.91 6.73
N PRO A 104 8.92 -6.26 5.99
CA PRO A 104 8.90 -7.44 5.13
C PRO A 104 9.75 -7.32 3.85
N ASP A 105 10.25 -6.13 3.53
CA ASP A 105 11.05 -5.84 2.34
C ASP A 105 12.44 -5.28 2.75
N LYS A 106 13.52 -5.90 2.24
CA LYS A 106 14.92 -5.48 2.46
C LYS A 106 15.28 -4.18 1.75
N ARG A 107 14.49 -3.74 0.76
CA ARG A 107 14.74 -2.51 0.02
C ARG A 107 14.48 -1.29 0.90
N SER A 108 15.12 -0.18 0.53
CA SER A 108 14.82 1.12 1.15
C SER A 108 13.37 1.50 0.86
N MET A 109 12.64 1.98 1.87
CA MET A 109 11.26 2.45 1.68
C MET A 109 11.22 3.54 0.60
N GLY A 110 10.36 3.34 -0.40
CA GLY A 110 10.28 4.22 -1.57
C GLY A 110 11.07 3.75 -2.79
N TYR A 111 11.80 2.63 -2.70
CA TYR A 111 12.46 2.01 -3.85
C TYR A 111 11.47 1.77 -5.02
N PRO A 112 11.85 2.06 -6.27
CA PRO A 112 13.16 2.54 -6.74
C PRO A 112 13.33 4.07 -6.76
N PHE A 113 12.38 4.82 -6.20
CA PHE A 113 12.34 6.29 -6.23
C PHE A 113 12.91 6.97 -4.98
N ASP A 114 13.44 6.19 -4.03
CA ASP A 114 14.22 6.70 -2.90
C ASP A 114 15.52 7.39 -3.36
N ARG A 115 15.98 7.10 -4.58
CA ARG A 115 17.17 7.66 -5.20
C ARG A 115 16.83 8.52 -6.41
N ARG A 116 17.71 9.48 -6.69
CA ARG A 116 17.60 10.35 -7.87
C ARG A 116 17.84 9.55 -9.14
N PHE A 117 17.14 9.93 -10.20
CA PHE A 117 17.42 9.47 -11.56
C PHE A 117 18.87 9.74 -11.96
N THR A 118 19.45 8.79 -12.70
CA THR A 118 20.82 8.89 -13.19
C THR A 118 20.84 9.50 -14.59
N ARG A 119 22.03 9.70 -15.15
CA ARG A 119 22.16 10.21 -16.53
C ARG A 119 21.67 9.20 -17.56
N GLU A 120 21.74 7.91 -17.23
CA GLU A 120 21.31 6.79 -18.07
C GLU A 120 19.78 6.65 -18.06
N THR A 121 19.11 7.01 -16.96
CA THR A 121 17.65 6.96 -16.78
C THR A 121 17.08 8.31 -16.31
N PRO A 122 17.19 9.39 -17.10
CA PRO A 122 16.87 10.75 -16.67
C PRO A 122 15.37 11.02 -16.47
N SER A 123 14.49 10.10 -16.86
CA SER A 123 13.05 10.22 -16.78
C SER A 123 12.38 8.88 -16.47
N LEU A 124 11.13 8.94 -15.98
CA LEU A 124 10.32 7.74 -15.73
C LEU A 124 10.13 6.90 -17.01
N GLN A 125 9.87 7.57 -18.14
CA GLN A 125 9.76 6.90 -19.43
C GLN A 125 11.05 6.12 -19.75
N LYS A 126 12.21 6.77 -19.64
CA LYS A 126 13.49 6.11 -19.94
C LYS A 126 13.82 4.98 -18.97
N LEU A 127 13.40 5.10 -17.71
CA LEU A 127 13.52 4.03 -16.72
C LEU A 127 12.73 2.79 -17.19
N THR A 128 11.46 2.95 -17.56
CA THR A 128 10.60 1.84 -18.00
C THR A 128 10.97 1.25 -19.36
N GLU A 129 11.68 2.02 -20.22
CA GLU A 129 12.26 1.52 -21.47
C GLU A 129 13.53 0.69 -21.22
N THR A 130 14.32 1.08 -20.22
CA THR A 130 15.57 0.41 -19.87
C THR A 130 15.33 -0.93 -19.17
N PHE A 131 14.31 -1.02 -18.32
CA PHE A 131 14.03 -2.19 -17.49
C PHE A 131 12.72 -2.87 -17.90
N SER A 132 12.80 -4.10 -18.40
CA SER A 132 11.65 -4.85 -18.92
C SER A 132 10.61 -5.24 -17.85
N ASN A 133 11.02 -5.29 -16.58
CA ASN A 133 10.17 -5.58 -15.43
C ASN A 133 9.44 -4.34 -14.87
N MET A 134 9.57 -3.18 -15.53
CA MET A 134 8.90 -1.94 -15.16
C MET A 134 7.99 -1.46 -16.29
N LYS A 135 6.82 -0.93 -15.94
CA LYS A 135 5.88 -0.32 -16.88
C LYS A 135 5.22 0.92 -16.27
N MET A 136 4.90 1.87 -17.13
CA MET A 136 4.06 3.01 -16.78
C MET A 136 2.81 3.06 -17.66
N LYS A 137 1.73 3.62 -17.13
CA LYS A 137 0.48 3.83 -17.85
C LYS A 137 -0.12 5.18 -17.46
N ASP A 138 -0.40 6.03 -18.43
CA ASP A 138 -1.17 7.26 -18.20
C ASP A 138 -2.60 6.89 -17.76
N ILE A 139 -3.02 7.49 -16.64
CA ILE A 139 -4.35 7.36 -16.06
C ILE A 139 -4.90 8.75 -15.73
N ILE A 140 -6.23 8.85 -15.71
CA ILE A 140 -6.92 10.09 -15.38
C ILE A 140 -7.78 9.87 -14.14
N ILE A 141 -7.53 10.64 -13.09
CA ILE A 141 -8.35 10.68 -11.88
C ILE A 141 -9.33 11.85 -12.00
N LYS A 142 -10.63 11.55 -11.97
CA LYS A 142 -11.71 12.55 -12.03
C LYS A 142 -12.41 12.66 -10.68
N TYR A 143 -12.50 13.88 -10.17
CA TYR A 143 -13.29 14.19 -8.99
C TYR A 143 -14.75 14.42 -9.39
N ASN A 144 -15.67 13.70 -8.74
CA ASN A 144 -17.10 13.96 -8.86
C ASN A 144 -17.56 14.72 -7.62
N ASP A 145 -18.05 15.95 -7.80
CA ASP A 145 -18.55 16.79 -6.71
C ASP A 145 -19.97 16.37 -6.32
N VAL A 146 -20.05 15.18 -5.73
CA VAL A 146 -21.29 14.57 -5.24
C VAL A 146 -21.04 13.98 -3.86
N VAL A 147 -22.00 14.16 -2.96
CA VAL A 147 -22.02 13.47 -1.67
C VAL A 147 -22.74 12.15 -1.88
N VAL A 148 -22.04 11.05 -1.60
CA VAL A 148 -22.61 9.69 -1.67
C VAL A 148 -22.66 9.14 -0.27
N ASP A 149 -23.88 8.86 0.22
CA ASP A 149 -24.06 8.21 1.51
C ASP A 149 -23.52 6.78 1.47
N LYS A 150 -22.85 6.37 2.54
CA LYS A 150 -22.41 4.98 2.70
C LYS A 150 -23.65 4.08 2.73
N LYS A 151 -23.74 3.13 1.80
CA LYS A 151 -24.78 2.10 1.85
C LYS A 151 -24.62 1.34 3.17
N LYS A 152 -25.73 1.21 3.91
CA LYS A 152 -25.81 0.42 5.14
C LYS A 152 -25.45 -1.04 4.89
#